data_AF-A0A8B0SNG5-F1
#
_entry.id   AF-A0A8B0SNG5-F1
#
_cell.length_a   1.000
_cell.length_b   1.000
_cell.length_c   1.000
_cell.angle_alpha   90.00
_cell.angle_beta   90.00
_cell.angle_gamma   90.00
#
_symmetry.space_group_name_H-M   'P 1'
#
loop_
_entity.id
_entity.type
_entity.pdbx_description
1 polymer ?
#
loop_
_entity_poly.entity_id
_entity_poly.type
_entity_poly.pdbx_seq_one_letter_code
_entity_poly.pdbx_strand_id
1 'polypeptide(L)'
;MAIPDLTDLEKSIIQQSINERWRNGGVVAEEVEVELRLSKGDREVTPCPALYWEHEGCTFLVAKTGDNRYRSQFFYSAKEQFNTGIEEYTDLGDCVLFLLRLQADHESERQQNFPKAS
;
A
#
# COMPACT_ATOMS: atom_id res chain seq x y z
N MET A 1 15.99 16.33 4.77
CA MET A 1 14.79 17.16 4.54
C MET A 1 13.60 16.28 4.87
N ALA A 2 12.62 16.75 5.63
CA ALA A 2 11.46 15.93 5.98
C ALA A 2 10.57 15.70 4.76
N ILE A 3 9.97 14.52 4.65
CA ILE A 3 8.98 14.23 3.62
C ILE A 3 7.67 14.94 4.00
N PRO A 4 7.01 15.67 3.08
CA PRO A 4 5.76 16.33 3.40
C PRO A 4 4.63 15.33 3.60
N ASP A 5 3.67 15.69 4.45
CA ASP A 5 2.46 14.92 4.66
C ASP A 5 1.68 14.67 3.36
N LEU A 6 0.82 13.64 3.43
CA LEU A 6 -0.20 13.44 2.41
C LEU A 6 -1.19 14.62 2.45
N THR A 7 -1.47 15.17 1.29
CA THR A 7 -2.50 16.20 1.11
C THR A 7 -3.89 15.59 1.17
N ASP A 8 -4.91 16.41 1.45
CA ASP A 8 -6.31 15.94 1.46
C ASP A 8 -6.73 15.34 0.11
N LEU A 9 -6.20 15.86 -0.99
CA LEU A 9 -6.45 15.30 -2.33
C LEU A 9 -5.83 13.90 -2.47
N GLU A 10 -4.58 13.73 -2.07
CA GLU A 10 -3.90 12.43 -2.11
C GLU A 10 -4.64 11.39 -1.24
N LYS A 11 -5.05 11.78 -0.02
CA LYS A 11 -5.86 10.94 0.87
C LYS A 11 -7.20 10.55 0.23
N SER A 12 -7.88 11.51 -0.39
CA SER A 12 -9.15 11.27 -1.07
C SER A 12 -9.00 10.30 -2.25
N ILE A 13 -7.92 10.39 -3.03
CA ILE A 13 -7.66 9.46 -4.14
C ILE A 13 -7.50 8.03 -3.63
N ILE A 14 -6.73 7.85 -2.55
CA ILE A 14 -6.51 6.53 -1.92
C ILE A 14 -7.84 5.98 -1.40
N GLN A 15 -8.58 6.77 -0.61
CA GLN A 15 -9.85 6.34 -0.03
C GLN A 15 -10.92 6.05 -1.10
N GLN A 16 -10.98 6.82 -2.18
CA GLN A 16 -11.89 6.56 -3.28
C GLN A 16 -11.56 5.21 -3.96
N SER A 17 -10.28 4.93 -4.20
CA SER A 17 -9.84 3.65 -4.79
C SER A 17 -10.23 2.45 -3.92
N ILE A 18 -10.10 2.58 -2.59
CA ILE A 18 -10.54 1.58 -1.60
C ILE A 18 -12.06 1.38 -1.70
N ASN A 19 -12.82 2.47 -1.73
CA ASN A 19 -14.28 2.43 -1.82
C ASN A 19 -14.76 1.77 -3.13
N GLU A 20 -14.11 2.06 -4.26
CA GLU A 20 -14.43 1.47 -5.56
C GLU A 20 -14.20 -0.05 -5.57
N ARG A 21 -13.14 -0.51 -4.91
CA ARG A 21 -12.83 -1.94 -4.79
C ARG A 21 -13.87 -2.68 -3.95
N TRP A 22 -14.16 -2.18 -2.76
CA TRP A 22 -14.96 -2.93 -1.78
C TRP A 22 -16.42 -2.51 -1.65
N ARG A 23 -16.87 -1.47 -2.37
CA ARG A 23 -18.27 -0.99 -2.58
C ARG A 23 -19.18 -0.81 -1.35
N ASN A 24 -18.73 -1.20 -0.16
CA ASN A 24 -19.49 -1.28 1.08
C ASN A 24 -19.07 -0.22 2.09
N GLY A 25 -18.09 0.63 1.77
CA GLY A 25 -17.64 1.75 2.62
C GLY A 25 -17.10 1.37 3.99
N GLY A 26 -16.86 0.07 4.25
CA GLY A 26 -16.43 -0.44 5.55
C GLY A 26 -14.91 -0.43 5.76
N VAL A 27 -14.13 -0.12 4.71
CA VAL A 27 -12.67 -0.07 4.78
C VAL A 27 -12.23 1.38 4.73
N VAL A 28 -11.60 1.85 5.80
CA VAL A 28 -11.13 3.22 5.95
C VAL A 28 -9.62 3.21 6.07
N ALA A 29 -8.96 4.08 5.32
CA ALA A 29 -7.53 4.29 5.44
C ALA A 29 -7.21 5.19 6.63
N GLU A 30 -6.21 4.79 7.41
CA GLU A 30 -5.69 5.50 8.57
C GLU A 30 -4.34 6.14 8.23
N GLU A 31 -4.14 7.35 8.72
CA GLU A 31 -2.87 8.06 8.62
C GLU A 31 -1.87 7.52 9.63
N VAL A 32 -0.70 7.12 9.14
CA VAL A 32 0.38 6.58 9.94
C VAL A 32 1.72 7.15 9.47
N GLU A 33 2.74 7.03 10.31
CA GLU A 33 4.13 7.26 9.93
C GLU A 33 4.86 5.91 9.86
N VAL A 34 5.62 5.68 8.80
CA VAL A 34 6.40 4.46 8.60
C VAL A 34 7.87 4.76 8.37
N GLU A 35 8.74 3.89 8.87
CA GLU A 35 10.19 3.99 8.66
C GLU A 35 10.59 3.23 7.40
N LEU A 36 11.01 3.96 6.36
CA LEU A 36 11.40 3.38 5.07
C LEU A 36 12.86 3.66 4.74
N ARG A 37 13.56 2.64 4.25
CA ARG A 37 14.86 2.84 3.60
C ARG A 37 14.64 3.30 2.15
N LEU A 38 14.90 4.58 1.88
CA LEU A 38 14.63 5.18 0.57
C LEU A 38 15.66 4.76 -0.48
N SER A 39 16.95 4.69 -0.13
CA SER A 39 18.01 4.23 -1.04
C SER A 39 18.72 2.99 -0.50
N LYS A 40 19.16 2.09 -1.38
CA LYS A 40 19.94 0.89 -0.98
C LYS A 40 21.25 1.23 -0.25
N GLY A 41 21.81 2.41 -0.49
CA GLY A 41 23.01 2.92 0.18
C GLY A 41 22.75 3.57 1.54
N ASP A 42 21.49 3.81 1.91
CA ASP A 42 21.16 4.51 3.14
C ASP A 42 21.32 3.58 4.35
N ARG A 43 22.09 4.05 5.33
CA ARG A 43 22.27 3.34 6.61
C ARG A 43 21.08 3.54 7.55
N GLU A 44 20.37 4.65 7.39
CA GLU A 44 19.25 5.06 8.22
C GLU A 44 17.93 4.89 7.47
N VAL A 45 16.86 4.75 8.24
CA VAL A 45 15.48 4.76 7.75
C VAL A 45 14.94 6.18 7.81
N THR A 46 14.09 6.54 6.87
CA THR A 46 13.43 7.84 6.78
C THR A 46 11.98 7.68 7.22
N PRO A 47 11.51 8.47 8.20
CA PRO A 47 10.08 8.57 8.52
C PRO A 47 9.31 9.12 7.32
N CYS A 48 8.29 8.40 6.89
CA CYS A 48 7.48 8.70 5.72
C CYS A 48 6.00 8.69 6.12
N PRO A 49 5.22 9.73 5.77
CA PRO A 49 3.78 9.71 5.96
C PRO A 49 3.14 8.70 5.03
N ALA A 50 2.15 7.96 5.54
CA ALA A 50 1.51 6.90 4.81
C ALA A 50 0.02 6.77 5.15
N LEU A 51 -0.71 6.13 4.25
CA LEU A 51 -2.02 5.57 4.52
C LEU A 51 -1.95 4.06 4.64
N TYR A 52 -2.67 3.57 5.63
CA TYR A 52 -2.72 2.18 6.04
C TYR A 52 -4.17 1.70 6.10
N TRP A 53 -4.45 0.48 5.66
CA TRP A 53 -5.74 -0.14 5.93
C TRP A 53 -5.62 -1.66 5.95
N GLU A 54 -6.60 -2.30 6.59
CA GLU A 54 -6.73 -3.75 6.64
C GLU A 54 -8.04 -4.20 6.00
N HIS A 55 -7.97 -5.33 5.29
CA HIS A 55 -9.14 -6.02 4.79
C HIS A 55 -8.88 -7.52 4.67
N GLU A 56 -9.77 -8.35 5.24
CA GLU A 56 -9.71 -9.82 5.17
C GLU A 56 -8.34 -10.41 5.55
N GLY A 57 -7.70 -9.85 6.58
CA GLY A 57 -6.39 -10.31 7.07
C GLY A 57 -5.21 -9.92 6.18
N CYS A 58 -5.45 -9.11 5.14
CA CYS A 58 -4.42 -8.45 4.36
C CYS A 58 -4.29 -6.99 4.81
N THR A 59 -3.05 -6.56 4.96
CA THR A 59 -2.70 -5.20 5.30
C THR A 59 -2.11 -4.51 4.09
N PHE A 60 -2.51 -3.26 3.86
CA PHE A 60 -2.07 -2.44 2.74
C PHE A 60 -1.41 -1.17 3.25
N LEU A 61 -0.41 -0.70 2.52
CA LEU A 61 0.33 0.51 2.84
C LEU A 61 0.64 1.28 1.56
N VAL A 62 0.39 2.59 1.59
CA VAL A 62 0.83 3.55 0.57
C VAL A 62 1.56 4.68 1.28
N ALA A 63 2.87 4.77 1.08
CA ALA A 63 3.73 5.77 1.69
C ALA A 63 4.16 6.83 0.67
N LYS A 64 4.17 8.09 1.10
CA LYS A 64 4.78 9.18 0.35
C LYS A 64 6.27 9.22 0.69
N THR A 65 7.12 9.20 -0.32
CA THR A 65 8.60 9.18 -0.20
C THR A 65 9.24 10.46 -0.72
N GLY A 66 8.41 11.41 -1.16
CA GLY A 66 8.78 12.76 -1.56
C GLY A 66 7.66 13.45 -2.32
N ASP A 67 7.98 14.60 -2.92
CA ASP A 67 7.02 15.34 -3.74
C ASP A 67 6.58 14.50 -4.94
N ASN A 68 5.28 14.18 -4.99
CA ASN A 68 4.67 13.30 -5.98
C ASN A 68 5.43 11.98 -6.16
N ARG A 69 5.92 11.39 -5.06
CA ARG A 69 6.67 10.13 -5.08
C ARG A 69 6.11 9.19 -4.03
N TYR A 70 5.78 7.97 -4.47
CA TYR A 70 5.02 7.03 -3.66
C TYR A 70 5.59 5.61 -3.75
N ARG A 71 5.46 4.87 -2.65
CA ARG A 71 5.70 3.42 -2.59
C ARG A 71 4.49 2.73 -2.02
N SER A 72 4.25 1.52 -2.46
CA SER A 72 3.15 0.70 -1.99
C SER A 72 3.56 -0.74 -1.74
N GLN A 73 2.94 -1.34 -0.74
CA GLN A 73 3.11 -2.75 -0.40
C GLN A 73 1.84 -3.30 0.24
N PHE A 74 1.69 -4.62 0.19
CA PHE A 74 0.71 -5.34 1.00
C PHE A 74 1.39 -6.49 1.73
N PHE A 75 0.80 -6.93 2.83
CA PHE A 75 1.33 -8.05 3.60
C PHE A 75 0.25 -8.75 4.40
N TYR A 76 0.42 -10.05 4.60
CA TYR A 76 -0.44 -10.87 5.49
C TYR A 76 0.22 -11.13 6.84
N SER A 77 1.55 -11.00 6.90
CA SER A 77 2.35 -11.15 8.11
C SER A 77 3.73 -10.55 7.89
N ALA A 78 4.54 -10.46 8.95
CA ALA A 78 5.93 -10.01 8.84
C ALA A 78 6.77 -10.87 7.87
N LYS A 79 6.39 -12.13 7.62
CA LYS A 79 7.08 -13.06 6.71
C LYS A 79 6.51 -13.04 5.29
N GLU A 80 5.29 -12.54 5.11
CA GLU A 80 4.57 -12.52 3.85
C GLU A 80 4.33 -11.06 3.45
N GLN A 81 5.42 -10.41 3.01
CA GLN A 81 5.41 -9.03 2.54
C GLN A 81 5.65 -8.98 1.03
N PHE A 82 4.83 -8.20 0.34
CA PHE A 82 4.84 -8.09 -1.10
C PHE A 82 4.93 -6.63 -1.51
N ASN A 83 6.07 -6.29 -2.09
CA ASN A 83 6.25 -5.02 -2.77
C ASN A 83 5.74 -5.14 -4.20
N THR A 84 5.37 -4.01 -4.80
CA THR A 84 4.88 -4.00 -6.18
C THR A 84 5.95 -4.27 -7.25
N GLY A 85 7.23 -4.37 -6.85
CA GLY A 85 8.37 -4.47 -7.77
C GLY A 85 8.73 -3.14 -8.46
N ILE A 86 7.93 -2.09 -8.26
CA ILE A 86 8.20 -0.73 -8.71
C ILE A 86 8.85 0.02 -7.53
N GLU A 87 10.03 0.59 -7.78
CA GLU A 87 10.79 1.28 -6.73
C GLU A 87 10.09 2.56 -6.27
N GLU A 88 9.47 3.31 -7.18
CA GLU A 88 8.72 4.52 -6.84
C GLU A 88 7.74 4.86 -7.96
N TYR A 89 6.55 5.30 -7.58
CA TYR A 89 5.52 5.82 -8.49
C TYR A 89 5.51 7.33 -8.46
N THR A 90 5.30 7.96 -9.62
CA THR A 90 5.08 9.42 -9.72
C THR A 90 3.62 9.81 -9.85
N ASP A 91 2.74 8.83 -10.07
CA ASP A 91 1.29 8.98 -10.09
C ASP A 91 0.67 8.14 -8.97
N LEU A 92 -0.11 8.79 -8.11
CA LEU A 92 -0.71 8.14 -6.94
C LEU A 92 -1.84 7.17 -7.34
N GLY A 93 -2.61 7.50 -8.38
CA GLY A 93 -3.69 6.65 -8.85
C GLY A 93 -3.16 5.31 -9.35
N ASP A 94 -2.11 5.34 -10.17
CA ASP A 94 -1.41 4.14 -10.64
C ASP A 94 -0.80 3.34 -9.49
N CYS A 95 -0.20 4.03 -8.50
CA CYS A 95 0.37 3.40 -7.32
C CYS A 95 -0.67 2.56 -6.55
N VAL A 96 -1.86 3.12 -6.31
CA VAL A 96 -2.93 2.46 -5.56
C VAL A 96 -3.60 1.38 -6.40
N LEU A 97 -3.90 1.65 -7.68
CA LEU A 97 -4.52 0.67 -8.57
C LEU A 97 -3.64 -0.56 -8.77
N PHE A 98 -2.34 -0.37 -8.97
CA PHE A 98 -1.41 -1.48 -9.15
C PHE A 98 -1.28 -2.31 -7.87
N LEU A 99 -1.18 -1.67 -6.70
CA LEU A 99 -1.20 -2.35 -5.40
C LEU A 99 -2.41 -3.27 -5.26
N LEU A 100 -3.61 -2.73 -5.51
CA LEU A 100 -4.87 -3.46 -5.36
C LEU A 100 -4.98 -4.63 -6.37
N ARG A 101 -4.53 -4.43 -7.62
CA ARG A 101 -4.53 -5.50 -8.63
C ARG A 101 -3.56 -6.62 -8.26
N LEU A 102 -2.33 -6.27 -7.90
CA LEU A 102 -1.30 -7.25 -7.54
C LEU A 102 -1.74 -8.09 -6.33
N GLN A 103 -2.37 -7.47 -5.32
CA GLN A 103 -2.91 -8.22 -4.19
C GLN A 103 -4.04 -9.17 -4.61
N ALA A 104 -4.93 -8.76 -5.52
CA ALA A 104 -6.00 -9.62 -6.03
C ALA A 104 -5.45 -10.85 -6.78
N ASP A 105 -4.40 -10.65 -7.58
CA ASP A 105 -3.73 -11.73 -8.31
C ASP A 105 -3.08 -12.71 -7.33
N HIS A 106 -2.32 -12.20 -6.35
CA HIS A 106 -1.68 -13.02 -5.32
C HIS A 106 -2.71 -13.79 -4.46
N GLU A 107 -3.82 -13.16 -4.11
CA GLU A 107 -4.91 -13.81 -3.39
C GLU A 107 -5.55 -14.94 -4.21
N SER A 108 -5.74 -14.72 -5.51
CA SER A 108 -6.29 -15.73 -6.43
C SER A 108 -5.38 -16.95 -6.54
N GLU A 109 -4.06 -16.74 -6.65
CA GLU A 109 -3.06 -17.82 -6.64
C GLU A 109 -3.04 -18.56 -5.31
N ARG A 110 -3.09 -17.80 -4.21
CA ARG A 110 -3.13 -18.35 -2.85
C ARG A 110 -4.35 -19.26 -2.66
N GLN A 111 -5.55 -18.82 -3.05
CA GLN A 111 -6.77 -19.61 -2.95
C GLN A 111 -6.77 -20.86 -3.84
N GLN A 112 -6.09 -20.84 -4.99
CA GLN A 112 -5.93 -22.02 -5.84
C GLN A 112 -4.98 -23.07 -5.23
N ASN A 113 -3.98 -22.64 -4.45
CA ASN A 113 -3.01 -23.51 -3.80
C ASN A 113 -3.48 -24.10 -2.46
N PHE A 114 -4.58 -23.59 -1.88
CA PHE A 114 -5.21 -24.22 -0.72
C PHE A 114 -6.23 -25.28 -1.19
N PRO A 115 -6.12 -26.55 -0.74
CA PRO A 115 -7.16 -27.53 -1.03
C PRO A 115 -8.48 -27.03 -0.45
N LYS A 116 -9.51 -26.87 -1.30
CA LYS A 116 -10.87 -26.63 -0.84
C LYS A 116 -11.26 -27.82 0.04
N ALA A 117 -11.42 -27.60 1.34
CA ALA A 117 -12.02 -28.60 2.22
C ALA A 117 -13.37 -28.97 1.63
N SER A 118 -13.48 -30.23 1.19
CA SER A 118 -14.70 -30.84 0.64
C SER A 118 -15.64 -31.21 1.77
#